data_AF-A0A3M8BVD7-F1
#
_entry.id   AF-A0A3M8BVD7-F1
#
_cell.length_a   1.000
_cell.length_b   1.000
_cell.length_c   1.000
_cell.angle_alpha   90.00
_cell.angle_beta   90.00
_cell.angle_gamma   90.00
#
_symmetry.space_group_name_H-M   'P 1'
#
loop_
_entity.id
_entity.type
_entity.pdbx_description
1 polymer ?
#
loop_
_entity_poly.entity_id
_entity_poly.type
_entity_poly.pdbx_seq_one_letter_code
_entity_poly.pdbx_strand_id
1 'polypeptide(L)'
;FLTCQKQEVDIIYKEDFWELIDRYNIYKHIENVEFGNLLKESNFHYSVILKYKRTVDNFDEVLRDHMLQDSKGAEILLHKYIYNSEKGDITFLPNSLTDNDKDIIVLNYIESERPNINHLEMIVNFPSNNELKIGDRLKLKARRRYKEEIDKIFDGKNGIETGVTIKYPADQEEAVIYSRNGLISECSVSRSWIEDNLDFNTLWNNFIYIFEFFDLQMRLNLVNLSNEIGTFERILITRSQHFYNISSAFRHKDMMATIQMQSYVQVLNSYHVRIEDMIEWFFMEYLSKEFGISNFIVKMPTDASSEFEKCRAILPEIDRILKQYNLYLEDGMIDQELLQVSSSHTFFKDCNSCIEKKYVYPVQGIFDIASNLLFSDQSTIFYLPRLGEKYDNFYQLLSNERVKLNDFQEYQINRIEWLINNQLVEEDKNGYLRFTNPVRINLIADMYYNEVISYWNCTPKLRDEIDILINENVFFTVNKLFTKNEQDYFDYHLNKSKFSNSLDLRNSYLHGTQTNDDELHRLNYSIFLKLIVIIIVKINDEACIRSINR
;
A
#
# COMPACT_ATOMS: atom_id res chain seq x y z
N PHE A 1 8.68 32.79 37.56
CA PHE A 1 8.71 31.33 37.37
C PHE A 1 8.67 30.99 35.90
N LEU A 2 7.66 31.45 35.15
CA LEU A 2 7.65 31.39 33.67
C LEU A 2 8.76 32.22 33.01
N THR A 3 9.29 33.22 33.70
CA THR A 3 10.50 33.96 33.29
C THR A 3 11.76 33.10 33.14
N CYS A 4 11.80 31.87 33.66
CA CYS A 4 12.87 30.92 33.34
C CYS A 4 12.75 30.32 31.92
N GLN A 5 11.61 30.44 31.22
CA GLN A 5 11.57 30.19 29.78
C GLN A 5 12.38 31.22 28.98
N LYS A 6 12.66 32.40 29.57
CA LYS A 6 13.39 33.47 28.88
C LYS A 6 14.85 33.11 28.60
N GLN A 7 15.38 32.04 29.21
CA GLN A 7 16.72 31.51 28.97
C GLN A 7 16.72 29.97 28.94
N GLU A 8 16.88 29.42 27.73
CA GLU A 8 17.58 28.14 27.48
C GLU A 8 17.14 26.91 28.29
N VAL A 9 15.83 26.60 28.33
CA VAL A 9 15.48 25.16 28.45
C VAL A 9 15.76 24.56 27.08
N ASP A 10 16.88 23.83 26.97
CA ASP A 10 17.22 23.06 25.78
C ASP A 10 15.99 22.24 25.35
N ILE A 11 15.81 22.06 24.03
CA ILE A 11 14.64 21.35 23.45
C ILE A 11 14.42 20.00 24.15
N ILE A 12 15.52 19.37 24.59
CA ILE A 12 15.59 18.11 25.32
C ILE A 12 14.84 18.13 26.66
N TYR A 13 14.81 19.26 27.39
CA TYR A 13 14.27 19.33 28.76
C TYR A 13 12.85 19.93 28.86
N LYS A 14 12.22 20.28 27.73
CA LYS A 14 10.88 20.87 27.73
C LYS A 14 9.83 19.89 28.25
N GLU A 15 9.97 18.60 27.95
CA GLU A 15 9.06 17.57 28.43
C GLU A 15 9.21 17.37 29.93
N ASP A 16 10.44 17.18 30.42
CA ASP A 16 10.76 17.04 31.86
C ASP A 16 10.23 18.23 32.68
N PHE A 17 10.38 19.45 32.15
CA PHE A 17 9.89 20.66 32.82
C PHE A 17 8.38 20.64 33.05
N TRP A 18 7.60 20.34 32.00
CA TRP A 18 6.15 20.28 32.12
C TRP A 18 5.68 19.05 32.93
N GLU A 19 6.44 17.96 32.89
CA GLU A 19 6.20 16.81 33.76
C GLU A 19 6.33 17.20 35.24
N LEU A 20 7.37 17.94 35.61
CA LEU A 20 7.55 18.43 36.97
C LEU A 20 6.43 19.40 37.37
N ILE A 21 6.02 20.30 36.47
CA ILE A 21 4.90 21.22 36.72
C ILE A 21 3.61 20.44 37.05
N ASP A 22 3.28 19.44 36.23
CA ASP A 22 2.07 18.62 36.40
C ASP A 22 2.14 17.75 37.66
N ARG A 23 3.29 17.06 37.86
CA ARG A 23 3.52 16.13 38.95
C ARG A 23 3.45 16.81 40.32
N TYR A 24 4.06 18.00 40.46
CA TYR A 24 4.12 18.75 41.71
C TYR A 24 3.01 19.81 41.86
N ASN A 25 2.03 19.84 40.94
CA ASN A 25 0.90 20.78 40.94
C ASN A 25 1.31 22.27 40.88
N ILE A 26 2.48 22.58 40.29
CA ILE A 26 3.00 23.94 40.20
C ILE A 26 2.10 24.82 39.33
N TYR A 27 1.38 24.21 38.38
CA TYR A 27 0.42 24.89 37.51
C TYR A 27 -0.63 25.70 38.28
N LYS A 28 -0.96 25.34 39.53
CA LYS A 28 -1.91 26.07 40.39
C LYS A 28 -1.44 27.46 40.80
N HIS A 29 -0.15 27.73 40.65
CA HIS A 29 0.49 29.01 41.01
C HIS A 29 0.77 29.89 39.78
N ILE A 30 0.33 29.47 38.60
CA ILE A 30 0.50 30.21 37.34
C ILE A 30 -0.86 30.83 36.99
N GLU A 31 -0.90 32.14 36.78
CA GLU A 31 -2.15 32.81 36.42
C GLU A 31 -2.53 32.54 34.95
N ASN A 32 -3.83 32.50 34.65
CA ASN A 32 -4.33 32.29 33.28
C ASN A 32 -3.79 33.31 32.28
N VAL A 33 -3.62 34.57 32.71
CA VAL A 33 -3.07 35.64 31.86
C VAL A 33 -1.59 35.39 31.55
N GLU A 34 -0.81 34.96 32.55
CA GLU A 34 0.60 34.61 32.36
C GLU A 34 0.76 33.42 31.42
N PHE A 35 -0.05 32.39 31.61
CA PHE A 35 -0.07 31.21 30.74
C PHE A 35 -0.53 31.55 29.31
N GLY A 36 -1.57 32.37 29.15
CA GLY A 36 -2.04 32.82 27.84
C GLY A 36 -1.01 33.65 27.07
N ASN A 37 -0.17 34.42 27.78
CA ASN A 37 0.95 35.14 27.15
C ASN A 37 2.04 34.17 26.67
N LEU A 38 2.31 33.11 27.45
CA LEU A 38 3.25 32.04 27.07
C LEU A 38 2.89 31.38 25.74
N LEU A 39 1.60 31.08 25.56
CA LEU A 39 1.09 30.42 24.36
C LEU A 39 1.28 31.27 23.09
N LYS A 40 1.33 32.60 23.23
CA LYS A 40 1.50 33.53 22.10
C LYS A 40 2.96 33.67 21.65
N GLU A 41 3.90 33.10 22.37
CA GLU A 41 5.32 33.16 22.01
C GLU A 41 5.60 32.28 20.78
N SER A 42 6.26 32.83 19.77
CA SER A 42 6.47 32.17 18.47
C SER A 42 7.23 30.84 18.54
N ASN A 43 8.04 30.64 19.58
CA ASN A 43 8.87 29.45 19.78
C ASN A 43 8.24 28.43 20.75
N PHE A 44 7.02 28.69 21.22
CA PHE A 44 6.34 27.83 22.17
C PHE A 44 5.50 26.76 21.45
N HIS A 45 5.78 25.49 21.74
CA HIS A 45 5.05 24.34 21.21
C HIS A 45 4.14 23.79 22.30
N TYR A 46 2.90 24.28 22.36
CA TYR A 46 1.95 23.89 23.40
C TYR A 46 1.47 22.43 23.28
N SER A 47 1.78 21.75 22.17
CA SER A 47 1.58 20.29 22.03
C SER A 47 2.26 19.49 23.15
N VAL A 48 3.38 19.98 23.69
CA VAL A 48 4.06 19.36 24.85
C VAL A 48 3.21 19.44 26.11
N ILE A 49 2.49 20.55 26.35
CA ILE A 49 1.58 20.68 27.50
C ILE A 49 0.43 19.69 27.41
N LEU A 50 -0.07 19.45 26.20
CA LEU A 50 -1.20 18.54 25.98
C LEU A 50 -0.89 17.08 26.39
N LYS A 51 0.37 16.74 26.71
CA LYS A 51 0.72 15.45 27.32
C LYS A 51 0.34 15.34 28.80
N TYR A 52 0.02 16.45 29.46
CA TYR A 52 -0.12 16.54 30.92
C TYR A 52 -1.52 16.94 31.35
N LYS A 53 -2.33 15.92 31.70
CA LYS A 53 -3.78 16.08 31.94
C LYS A 53 -4.13 17.16 32.97
N ARG A 54 -3.44 17.22 34.12
CA ARG A 54 -3.84 18.13 35.20
C ARG A 54 -3.58 19.59 34.83
N THR A 55 -2.50 19.82 34.09
CA THR A 55 -2.14 21.12 33.52
C THR A 55 -3.16 21.54 32.47
N VAL A 56 -3.56 20.62 31.57
CA VAL A 56 -4.63 20.87 30.59
C VAL A 56 -5.95 21.21 31.27
N ASP A 57 -6.37 20.41 32.26
CA ASP A 57 -7.61 20.63 33.00
C ASP A 57 -7.61 21.98 33.76
N ASN A 58 -6.46 22.46 34.23
CA ASN A 58 -6.35 23.75 34.93
C ASN A 58 -6.47 24.95 33.97
N PHE A 59 -5.91 24.84 32.77
CA PHE A 59 -5.89 25.91 31.76
C PHE A 59 -6.90 25.69 30.63
N ASP A 60 -7.97 24.95 30.92
CA ASP A 60 -8.95 24.45 29.96
C ASP A 60 -9.43 25.50 28.95
N GLU A 61 -10.06 26.58 29.43
CA GLU A 61 -10.57 27.66 28.57
C GLU A 61 -9.45 28.42 27.83
N VAL A 62 -8.30 28.62 28.48
CA VAL A 62 -7.16 29.34 27.87
C VAL A 62 -6.58 28.55 26.70
N LEU A 63 -6.45 27.23 26.86
CA LEU A 63 -6.01 26.32 25.80
C LEU A 63 -7.04 26.22 24.68
N ARG A 64 -8.34 26.11 25.02
CA ARG A 64 -9.44 26.12 24.04
C ARG A 64 -9.38 27.37 23.16
N ASP A 65 -9.32 28.55 23.76
CA ASP A 65 -9.29 29.83 23.04
C ASP A 65 -8.03 29.97 22.18
N HIS A 66 -6.89 29.47 22.65
CA HIS A 66 -5.65 29.47 21.87
C HIS A 66 -5.72 28.54 20.67
N MET A 67 -6.22 27.31 20.84
CA MET A 67 -6.38 26.34 19.75
C MET A 67 -7.31 26.83 18.65
N LEU A 68 -8.35 27.60 18.98
CA LEU A 68 -9.27 28.20 18.00
C LEU A 68 -8.60 29.25 17.09
N GLN A 69 -7.55 29.91 17.59
CA GLN A 69 -6.87 31.01 16.90
C GLN A 69 -5.59 30.57 16.18
N ASP A 70 -5.02 29.43 16.57
CA ASP A 70 -3.73 28.94 16.09
C ASP A 70 -3.88 27.81 15.07
N SER A 71 -3.14 27.89 13.95
CA SER A 71 -3.21 26.89 12.88
C SER A 71 -2.72 25.51 13.33
N LYS A 72 -1.83 25.42 14.33
CA LYS A 72 -1.37 24.12 14.86
C LYS A 72 -2.48 23.39 15.61
N GLY A 73 -3.58 24.07 15.98
CA GLY A 73 -4.74 23.43 16.59
C GLY A 73 -5.28 22.29 15.71
N ALA A 74 -5.35 22.50 14.40
CA ALA A 74 -5.78 21.47 13.46
C ALA A 74 -4.75 20.34 13.33
N GLU A 75 -3.46 20.66 13.28
CA GLU A 75 -2.38 19.65 13.24
C GLU A 75 -2.43 18.74 14.47
N ILE A 76 -2.68 19.31 15.65
CA ILE A 76 -2.85 18.56 16.90
C ILE A 76 -4.07 17.64 16.84
N LEU A 77 -5.20 18.13 16.34
CA LEU A 77 -6.41 17.30 16.15
C LEU A 77 -6.13 16.15 15.19
N LEU A 78 -5.53 16.43 14.03
CA LEU A 78 -5.16 15.40 13.06
C LEU A 78 -4.18 14.40 13.68
N HIS A 79 -3.16 14.85 14.41
CA HIS A 79 -2.20 13.98 15.10
C HIS A 79 -2.89 13.04 16.11
N LYS A 80 -3.73 13.61 16.97
CA LYS A 80 -4.45 12.86 17.99
C LYS A 80 -5.38 11.79 17.42
N TYR A 81 -6.12 12.11 16.36
CA TYR A 81 -7.18 11.23 15.87
C TYR A 81 -6.73 10.30 14.73
N ILE A 82 -5.60 10.59 14.06
CA ILE A 82 -5.05 9.74 13.00
C ILE A 82 -3.81 8.95 13.47
N TYR A 83 -2.84 9.59 14.14
CA TYR A 83 -1.54 8.99 14.42
C TYR A 83 -1.38 8.40 15.84
N ASN A 84 -2.07 8.93 16.86
CA ASN A 84 -1.90 8.47 18.25
C ASN A 84 -2.41 7.03 18.51
N SER A 85 -3.05 6.37 17.54
CA SER A 85 -3.41 4.96 17.68
C SER A 85 -2.20 4.00 17.69
N GLU A 86 -1.05 4.42 17.14
CA GLU A 86 0.10 3.52 16.92
C GLU A 86 1.30 3.73 17.87
N LYS A 87 1.52 4.95 18.41
CA LYS A 87 2.77 5.31 19.11
C LYS A 87 2.68 5.50 20.62
N GLY A 88 1.50 5.36 21.23
CA GLY A 88 1.34 5.58 22.68
C GLY A 88 1.56 7.04 23.13
N ASP A 89 1.65 8.00 22.19
CA ASP A 89 1.67 9.43 22.50
C ASP A 89 0.29 9.86 23.02
N ILE A 90 0.23 10.18 24.31
CA ILE A 90 -1.02 10.61 24.94
C ILE A 90 -1.19 12.11 24.73
N THR A 91 -2.32 12.51 24.16
CA THR A 91 -2.70 13.92 23.99
C THR A 91 -4.06 14.16 24.65
N PHE A 92 -4.09 14.98 25.69
CA PHE A 92 -5.28 15.46 26.37
C PHE A 92 -5.73 16.78 25.73
N LEU A 93 -6.96 16.82 25.22
CA LEU A 93 -7.57 18.05 24.73
C LEU A 93 -8.30 18.75 25.89
N PRO A 94 -8.48 20.09 25.84
CA PRO A 94 -9.36 20.79 26.77
C PRO A 94 -10.76 20.17 26.77
N ASN A 95 -11.33 19.95 27.96
CA ASN A 95 -12.68 19.43 28.15
C ASN A 95 -13.75 20.40 27.65
N SER A 96 -13.49 21.71 27.65
CA SER A 96 -14.37 22.72 27.05
C SER A 96 -14.39 22.70 25.52
N LEU A 97 -13.46 22.00 24.86
CA LEU A 97 -13.36 21.97 23.40
C LEU A 97 -14.51 21.15 22.78
N THR A 98 -15.52 21.84 22.27
CA THR A 98 -16.71 21.24 21.66
C THR A 98 -16.45 20.71 20.25
N ASP A 99 -17.36 19.89 19.72
CA ASP A 99 -17.27 19.46 18.31
C ASP A 99 -17.37 20.63 17.33
N ASN A 100 -18.17 21.66 17.65
CA ASN A 100 -18.24 22.88 16.87
C ASN A 100 -16.91 23.65 16.89
N ASP A 101 -16.22 23.68 18.03
CA ASP A 101 -14.88 24.29 18.11
C ASP A 101 -13.88 23.53 17.22
N LYS A 102 -13.93 22.19 17.19
CA LYS A 102 -13.07 21.37 16.32
C LYS A 102 -13.33 21.65 14.83
N ASP A 103 -14.59 21.80 14.44
CA ASP A 103 -14.97 22.19 13.08
C ASP A 103 -14.41 23.58 12.71
N ILE A 104 -14.49 24.55 13.63
CA ILE A 104 -13.91 25.89 13.45
C ILE A 104 -12.38 25.82 13.31
N ILE A 105 -11.70 25.02 14.15
CA ILE A 105 -10.24 24.84 14.08
C ILE A 105 -9.83 24.30 12.71
N VAL A 106 -10.51 23.26 12.22
CA VAL A 106 -10.24 22.67 10.90
C VAL A 106 -10.55 23.68 9.79
N LEU A 107 -11.64 24.43 9.88
CA LEU A 107 -12.00 25.47 8.93
C LEU A 107 -10.95 26.56 8.84
N ASN A 108 -10.52 27.10 9.98
CA ASN A 108 -9.50 28.15 10.07
C ASN A 108 -8.17 27.67 9.47
N TYR A 109 -7.82 26.40 9.68
CA TYR A 109 -6.63 25.81 9.05
C TYR A 109 -6.74 25.76 7.52
N ILE A 110 -7.88 25.30 6.98
CA ILE A 110 -8.12 25.26 5.52
C ILE A 110 -8.03 26.67 4.91
N GLU A 111 -8.53 27.67 5.62
CA GLU A 111 -8.53 29.08 5.18
C GLU A 111 -7.23 29.83 5.49
N SER A 112 -6.26 29.18 6.15
CA SER A 112 -4.99 29.81 6.47
C SER A 112 -4.19 30.19 5.21
N GLU A 113 -3.24 31.11 5.38
CA GLU A 113 -2.43 31.61 4.26
C GLU A 113 -1.59 30.50 3.62
N ARG A 114 -1.01 29.61 4.43
CA ARG A 114 -0.04 28.58 4.02
C ARG A 114 -0.33 27.22 4.66
N PRO A 115 -1.48 26.60 4.35
CA PRO A 115 -1.78 25.27 4.86
C PRO A 115 -0.81 24.25 4.25
N ASN A 116 -0.33 23.31 5.07
CA ASN A 116 0.42 22.17 4.57
C ASN A 116 -0.50 21.24 3.77
N ILE A 117 -0.07 20.90 2.56
CA ILE A 117 -0.80 20.06 1.59
C ILE A 117 -1.09 18.66 2.12
N ASN A 118 -0.16 18.06 2.88
CA ASN A 118 -0.36 16.73 3.46
C ASN A 118 -1.49 16.74 4.49
N HIS A 119 -1.56 17.78 5.33
CA HIS A 119 -2.69 17.93 6.26
C HIS A 119 -4.01 18.22 5.54
N LEU A 120 -3.99 18.96 4.42
CA LEU A 120 -5.19 19.15 3.60
C LEU A 120 -5.67 17.81 3.02
N GLU A 121 -4.77 16.99 2.48
CA GLU A 121 -5.08 15.63 2.00
C GLU A 121 -5.66 14.77 3.13
N MET A 122 -5.10 14.86 4.34
CA MET A 122 -5.62 14.17 5.52
C MET A 122 -7.05 14.57 5.85
N ILE A 123 -7.36 15.87 5.79
CA ILE A 123 -8.71 16.38 6.04
C ILE A 123 -9.67 15.86 4.95
N VAL A 124 -9.27 15.87 3.67
CA VAL A 124 -10.08 15.36 2.56
C VAL A 124 -10.44 13.90 2.75
N ASN A 125 -9.46 13.09 3.15
CA ASN A 125 -9.58 11.64 3.30
C ASN A 125 -9.88 11.22 4.74
N PHE A 126 -10.32 12.14 5.60
CA PHE A 126 -10.49 11.84 7.02
C PHE A 126 -11.54 10.72 7.22
N PRO A 127 -11.24 9.66 8.01
CA PRO A 127 -12.14 8.53 8.18
C PRO A 127 -13.47 8.93 8.83
N SER A 128 -14.59 8.46 8.28
CA SER A 128 -15.93 8.80 8.80
C SER A 128 -16.27 8.14 10.14
N ASN A 129 -15.61 7.03 10.46
CA ASN A 129 -15.86 6.23 11.67
C ASN A 129 -14.92 6.59 12.83
N ASN A 130 -14.42 7.83 12.86
CA ASN A 130 -13.51 8.32 13.90
C ASN A 130 -14.27 9.13 14.97
N GLU A 131 -13.65 9.29 16.14
CA GLU A 131 -14.17 10.15 17.22
C GLU A 131 -14.27 11.62 16.75
N LEU A 132 -13.28 12.10 15.99
CA LEU A 132 -13.39 13.39 15.31
C LEU A 132 -14.20 13.23 14.03
N LYS A 133 -15.30 13.98 13.91
CA LYS A 133 -16.14 13.96 12.70
C LYS A 133 -15.87 15.19 11.85
N ILE A 134 -15.13 15.01 10.76
CA ILE A 134 -14.98 16.06 9.74
C ILE A 134 -16.10 15.92 8.71
N GLY A 135 -17.03 16.87 8.69
CA GLY A 135 -18.18 16.85 7.78
C GLY A 135 -17.82 17.07 6.30
N ASP A 136 -18.67 16.57 5.39
CA ASP A 136 -18.43 16.59 3.94
C ASP A 136 -18.22 17.99 3.35
N ARG A 137 -18.84 19.02 3.94
CA ARG A 137 -18.64 20.42 3.53
C ARG A 137 -17.20 20.89 3.79
N LEU A 138 -16.62 20.51 4.93
CA LEU A 138 -15.22 20.80 5.25
C LEU A 138 -14.28 20.00 4.34
N LYS A 139 -14.57 18.72 4.11
CA LYS A 139 -13.80 17.87 3.17
C LYS A 139 -13.78 18.46 1.75
N LEU A 140 -14.93 18.92 1.26
CA LEU A 140 -15.02 19.56 -0.06
C LEU A 140 -14.21 20.87 -0.11
N LYS A 141 -14.26 21.68 0.95
CA LYS A 141 -13.48 22.92 1.04
C LYS A 141 -11.98 22.64 1.07
N ALA A 142 -11.56 21.67 1.87
CA ALA A 142 -10.17 21.19 1.92
C ALA A 142 -9.71 20.67 0.55
N ARG A 143 -10.57 19.93 -0.18
CA ARG A 143 -10.24 19.43 -1.53
C ARG A 143 -10.02 20.56 -2.53
N ARG A 144 -10.85 21.60 -2.49
CA ARG A 144 -10.68 22.79 -3.34
C ARG A 144 -9.39 23.52 -3.00
N ARG A 145 -9.14 23.76 -1.70
CA ARG A 145 -7.91 24.40 -1.22
C ARG A 145 -6.65 23.59 -1.58
N TYR A 146 -6.70 22.27 -1.43
CA TYR A 146 -5.63 21.36 -1.82
C TYR A 146 -5.28 21.54 -3.30
N LYS A 147 -6.30 21.55 -4.17
CA LYS A 147 -6.11 21.77 -5.61
C LYS A 147 -5.47 23.13 -5.90
N GLU A 148 -5.93 24.19 -5.25
CA GLU A 148 -5.33 25.54 -5.40
C GLU A 148 -3.85 25.56 -4.99
N GLU A 149 -3.48 24.91 -3.88
CA GLU A 149 -2.08 24.86 -3.43
C GLU A 149 -1.20 24.02 -4.35
N ILE A 150 -1.73 22.91 -4.88
CA ILE A 150 -1.06 22.10 -5.89
C ILE A 150 -0.84 22.92 -7.18
N ASP A 151 -1.89 23.58 -7.68
CA ASP A 151 -1.80 24.38 -8.91
C ASP A 151 -0.74 25.50 -8.75
N LYS A 152 -0.67 26.18 -7.59
CA LYS A 152 0.39 27.17 -7.30
C LYS A 152 1.81 26.61 -7.35
N ILE A 153 2.02 25.36 -6.90
CA ILE A 153 3.33 24.71 -6.95
C ILE A 153 3.73 24.43 -8.39
N PHE A 154 2.79 23.97 -9.21
CA PHE A 154 3.06 23.54 -10.59
C PHE A 154 3.01 24.68 -11.62
N ASP A 155 2.36 25.81 -11.33
CA ASP A 155 2.35 27.00 -12.19
C ASP A 155 3.77 27.53 -12.48
N GLY A 156 4.73 27.26 -11.60
CA GLY A 156 6.14 27.61 -11.79
C GLY A 156 6.93 26.67 -12.73
N LYS A 157 6.33 25.62 -13.29
CA LYS A 157 7.02 24.52 -14.01
C LYS A 157 8.16 23.86 -13.21
N ASN A 158 8.17 24.00 -11.88
CA ASN A 158 9.18 23.42 -10.99
C ASN A 158 8.86 21.95 -10.61
N GLY A 159 8.00 21.30 -11.39
CA GLY A 159 7.60 19.91 -11.18
C GLY A 159 8.49 18.93 -11.93
N ILE A 160 8.54 17.70 -11.43
CA ILE A 160 9.16 16.57 -12.13
C ILE A 160 8.05 15.84 -12.88
N GLU A 161 8.12 15.84 -14.22
CA GLU A 161 7.19 15.08 -15.05
C GLU A 161 7.59 13.60 -15.07
N THR A 162 6.61 12.74 -14.81
CA THR A 162 6.75 11.28 -14.92
C THR A 162 5.60 10.77 -15.76
N GLY A 163 5.81 9.70 -16.52
CA GLY A 163 4.80 9.24 -17.45
C GLY A 163 5.04 7.82 -17.93
N VAL A 164 4.08 7.32 -18.69
CA VAL A 164 4.15 6.04 -19.38
C VAL A 164 3.71 6.24 -20.82
N THR A 165 4.43 5.62 -21.75
CA THR A 165 4.06 5.56 -23.17
C THR A 165 3.96 4.11 -23.61
N ILE A 166 2.89 3.75 -24.32
CA ILE A 166 2.71 2.41 -24.90
C ILE A 166 2.59 2.52 -26.40
N LYS A 167 3.36 1.70 -27.12
CA LYS A 167 3.45 1.70 -28.58
C LYS A 167 3.25 0.30 -29.12
N TYR A 168 2.68 0.22 -30.33
CA TYR A 168 2.49 -1.04 -31.06
C TYR A 168 3.10 -0.97 -32.46
N PRO A 169 4.45 -0.97 -32.57
CA PRO A 169 5.14 -0.93 -33.86
C PRO A 169 4.87 -2.19 -34.70
N ALA A 170 4.83 -2.01 -36.02
CA ALA A 170 4.61 -3.11 -36.98
C ALA A 170 5.92 -3.82 -37.39
N ASP A 171 7.07 -3.19 -37.16
CA ASP A 171 8.39 -3.62 -37.60
C ASP A 171 9.28 -4.13 -36.46
N GLN A 172 8.71 -4.34 -35.26
CA GLN A 172 9.43 -4.88 -34.11
C GLN A 172 9.39 -6.42 -34.11
N GLU A 173 10.55 -7.06 -34.06
CA GLU A 173 10.69 -8.52 -34.01
C GLU A 173 10.42 -9.09 -32.60
N GLU A 174 10.93 -8.43 -31.55
CA GLU A 174 10.71 -8.85 -30.17
C GLU A 174 9.24 -8.63 -29.77
N ALA A 175 8.65 -9.59 -29.04
CA ALA A 175 7.26 -9.47 -28.60
C ALA A 175 7.02 -8.22 -27.73
N VAL A 176 7.98 -7.85 -26.88
CA VAL A 176 7.94 -6.65 -26.05
C VAL A 176 9.33 -6.07 -25.80
N ILE A 177 9.42 -4.74 -25.75
CA ILE A 177 10.61 -3.99 -25.35
C ILE A 177 10.21 -2.96 -24.30
N TYR A 178 10.84 -3.04 -23.13
CA TYR A 178 10.76 -2.01 -22.09
C TYR A 178 11.98 -1.10 -22.19
N SER A 179 11.74 0.21 -22.22
CA SER A 179 12.81 1.20 -22.21
C SER A 179 12.43 2.41 -21.35
N ARG A 180 13.39 3.31 -21.13
CA ARG A 180 13.17 4.52 -20.33
C ARG A 180 13.74 5.72 -21.07
N ASN A 181 12.91 6.74 -21.25
CA ASN A 181 13.32 8.04 -21.78
C ASN A 181 13.22 9.08 -20.67
N GLY A 182 14.33 9.32 -19.97
CA GLY A 182 14.35 10.14 -18.76
C GLY A 182 13.48 9.53 -17.66
N LEU A 183 12.37 10.20 -17.32
CA LEU A 183 11.42 9.75 -16.29
C LEU A 183 10.13 9.16 -16.87
N ILE A 184 10.08 9.00 -18.20
CA ILE A 184 8.99 8.35 -18.92
C ILE A 184 9.40 6.90 -19.17
N SER A 185 8.61 5.97 -18.68
CA SER A 185 8.75 4.55 -19.02
C SER A 185 8.04 4.26 -20.32
N GLU A 186 8.66 3.50 -21.22
CA GLU A 186 8.07 3.11 -22.49
C GLU A 186 7.92 1.59 -22.57
N CYS A 187 6.75 1.13 -23.00
CA CYS A 187 6.44 -0.26 -23.31
C CYS A 187 6.11 -0.35 -24.80
N SER A 188 6.90 -1.09 -25.57
CA SER A 188 6.68 -1.29 -26.99
C SER A 188 6.33 -2.75 -27.26
N VAL A 189 5.11 -3.03 -27.71
CA VAL A 189 4.62 -4.39 -27.97
C VAL A 189 4.55 -4.61 -29.47
N SER A 190 5.14 -5.70 -29.98
CA SER A 190 5.08 -5.98 -31.41
C SER A 190 3.63 -6.18 -31.86
N ARG A 191 3.22 -5.43 -32.89
CA ARG A 191 1.88 -5.58 -33.47
C ARG A 191 1.73 -6.94 -34.17
N SER A 192 2.79 -7.39 -34.84
CA SER A 192 2.82 -8.72 -35.48
C SER A 192 2.69 -9.85 -34.46
N TRP A 193 3.30 -9.71 -33.28
CA TRP A 193 3.12 -10.69 -32.19
C TRP A 193 1.64 -10.89 -31.83
N ILE A 194 0.85 -9.80 -31.74
CA ILE A 194 -0.58 -9.89 -31.43
C ILE A 194 -1.35 -10.50 -32.60
N GLU A 195 -1.09 -10.03 -33.82
CA GLU A 195 -1.76 -10.50 -35.04
C GLU A 195 -1.59 -12.00 -35.28
N ASP A 196 -0.40 -12.53 -35.02
CA ASP A 196 -0.06 -13.94 -35.20
C ASP A 196 -0.62 -14.84 -34.08
N ASN A 197 -1.08 -14.27 -32.95
CA ASN A 197 -1.47 -15.00 -31.74
C ASN A 197 -2.84 -14.58 -31.18
N LEU A 198 -3.87 -14.56 -32.03
CA LEU A 198 -5.23 -14.13 -31.65
C LEU A 198 -6.03 -15.17 -30.82
N ASP A 199 -5.47 -16.34 -30.51
CA ASP A 199 -6.15 -17.30 -29.65
C ASP A 199 -6.20 -16.81 -28.20
N PHE A 200 -7.32 -17.07 -27.51
CA PHE A 200 -7.58 -16.45 -26.21
C PHE A 200 -6.57 -16.89 -25.13
N ASN A 201 -6.01 -18.10 -25.21
CA ASN A 201 -4.99 -18.55 -24.25
C ASN A 201 -3.73 -17.69 -24.36
N THR A 202 -3.22 -17.51 -25.58
CA THR A 202 -2.02 -16.70 -25.81
C THR A 202 -2.27 -15.22 -25.47
N LEU A 203 -3.46 -14.70 -25.80
CA LEU A 203 -3.84 -13.33 -25.45
C LEU A 203 -3.95 -13.11 -23.94
N TRP A 204 -4.38 -14.12 -23.16
CA TRP A 204 -4.35 -14.07 -21.70
C TRP A 204 -2.92 -14.11 -21.15
N ASN A 205 -2.05 -14.92 -21.74
CA ASN A 205 -0.64 -15.02 -21.36
C ASN A 205 0.13 -13.71 -21.53
N ASN A 206 -0.33 -12.80 -22.40
CA ASN A 206 0.25 -11.46 -22.53
C ASN A 206 0.22 -10.67 -21.21
N PHE A 207 -0.79 -10.87 -20.34
CA PHE A 207 -0.80 -10.21 -19.02
C PHE A 207 0.31 -10.67 -18.08
N ILE A 208 0.84 -11.88 -18.30
CA ILE A 208 1.93 -12.44 -17.51
C ILE A 208 3.28 -12.11 -18.16
N TYR A 209 3.45 -12.41 -19.45
CA TYR A 209 4.77 -12.37 -20.10
C TYR A 209 5.07 -11.10 -20.89
N ILE A 210 4.04 -10.36 -21.34
CA ILE A 210 4.21 -9.11 -22.09
C ILE A 210 4.05 -7.92 -21.15
N PHE A 211 2.99 -7.89 -20.34
CA PHE A 211 2.67 -6.76 -19.46
C PHE A 211 3.19 -6.94 -18.02
N GLU A 212 3.68 -8.12 -17.67
CA GLU A 212 4.30 -8.41 -16.35
C GLU A 212 3.41 -8.03 -15.15
N PHE A 213 2.08 -8.20 -15.26
CA PHE A 213 1.16 -8.00 -14.13
C PHE A 213 1.49 -8.97 -12.99
N PHE A 214 2.02 -10.14 -13.33
CA PHE A 214 2.38 -11.20 -12.41
C PHE A 214 3.85 -11.56 -12.55
N ASP A 215 4.49 -11.90 -11.43
CA ASP A 215 5.80 -12.51 -11.46
C ASP A 215 5.72 -14.02 -11.74
N LEU A 216 6.89 -14.67 -11.79
CA LEU A 216 7.01 -16.11 -12.02
C LEU A 216 6.40 -16.97 -10.91
N GLN A 217 6.10 -16.41 -9.73
CA GLN A 217 5.38 -17.07 -8.64
C GLN A 217 3.86 -16.78 -8.69
N MET A 218 3.36 -16.12 -9.73
CA MET A 218 1.97 -15.67 -9.86
C MET A 218 1.52 -14.72 -8.74
N ARG A 219 2.47 -13.94 -8.19
CA ARG A 219 2.18 -12.81 -7.29
C ARG A 219 1.91 -11.57 -8.12
N LEU A 220 0.92 -10.78 -7.72
CA LEU A 220 0.59 -9.52 -8.41
C LEU A 220 1.70 -8.47 -8.22
N ASN A 221 2.33 -8.03 -9.31
CA ASN A 221 3.38 -7.00 -9.30
C ASN A 221 2.84 -5.58 -9.08
N LEU A 222 1.52 -5.38 -9.24
CA LEU A 222 0.88 -4.06 -9.21
C LEU A 222 0.62 -3.52 -7.80
N VAL A 223 0.86 -4.33 -6.76
CA VAL A 223 0.61 -3.95 -5.36
C VAL A 223 1.66 -2.95 -4.86
N ASN A 224 1.34 -2.22 -3.79
CA ASN A 224 2.33 -1.39 -3.10
C ASN A 224 3.22 -2.28 -2.20
N LEU A 225 4.54 -2.19 -2.35
CA LEU A 225 5.51 -2.92 -1.53
C LEU A 225 6.38 -1.97 -0.70
N SER A 226 6.72 -2.35 0.53
CA SER A 226 7.43 -1.49 1.49
C SER A 226 8.88 -1.22 1.11
N ASN A 227 9.52 -2.13 0.39
CA ASN A 227 10.90 -2.03 -0.13
C ASN A 227 11.00 -1.05 -1.32
N GLU A 228 9.91 -0.79 -2.03
CA GLU A 228 9.88 0.12 -3.18
C GLU A 228 9.71 1.60 -2.75
N ILE A 229 9.37 1.84 -1.48
CA ILE A 229 9.21 3.19 -0.93
C ILE A 229 10.58 3.78 -0.60
N GLY A 230 11.00 4.79 -1.37
CA GLY A 230 12.28 5.47 -1.17
C GLY A 230 12.40 6.13 0.20
N THR A 231 13.64 6.31 0.69
CA THR A 231 13.91 6.82 2.05
C THR A 231 13.33 8.22 2.28
N PHE A 232 13.47 9.14 1.32
CA PHE A 232 12.86 10.47 1.42
C PHE A 232 11.33 10.41 1.32
N GLU A 233 10.82 9.57 0.43
CA GLU A 233 9.38 9.38 0.25
C GLU A 233 8.72 8.86 1.53
N ARG A 234 9.41 7.97 2.25
CA ARG A 234 8.96 7.40 3.54
C ARG A 234 8.67 8.47 4.60
N ILE A 235 9.36 9.61 4.54
CA ILE A 235 9.18 10.75 5.46
C ILE A 235 8.06 11.67 4.98
N LEU A 236 7.83 11.76 3.67
CA LEU A 236 6.85 12.67 3.06
C LEU A 236 5.44 12.06 2.98
N ILE A 237 5.32 10.75 2.80
CA ILE A 237 4.02 10.06 2.74
C ILE A 237 3.35 10.13 4.11
N THR A 238 2.12 10.64 4.13
CA THR A 238 1.23 10.50 5.28
C THR A 238 0.87 9.03 5.49
N ARG A 239 1.34 8.46 6.60
CA ARG A 239 1.03 7.08 7.00
C ARG A 239 -0.10 7.07 8.02
N SER A 240 -1.10 6.25 7.75
CA SER A 240 -2.21 5.99 8.65
C SER A 240 -2.70 4.58 8.39
N GLN A 241 -3.06 3.84 9.43
CA GLN A 241 -3.76 2.55 9.28
C GLN A 241 -5.05 2.64 8.44
N HIS A 242 -5.61 3.83 8.28
CA HIS A 242 -6.80 4.09 7.48
C HIS A 242 -6.49 4.49 6.04
N PHE A 243 -5.22 4.68 5.67
CA PHE A 243 -4.82 5.07 4.32
C PHE A 243 -4.12 3.90 3.63
N TYR A 244 -4.45 3.68 2.36
CA TYR A 244 -3.62 2.88 1.48
C TYR A 244 -2.34 3.66 1.20
N ASN A 245 -1.18 3.01 1.33
CA ASN A 245 0.11 3.65 1.11
C ASN A 245 0.35 3.82 -0.40
N ILE A 246 0.23 5.05 -0.90
CA ILE A 246 0.38 5.37 -2.32
C ILE A 246 1.81 5.91 -2.57
N SER A 247 2.75 5.00 -2.82
CA SER A 247 4.12 5.34 -3.23
C SER A 247 4.23 5.72 -4.71
N SER A 248 5.32 6.37 -5.09
CA SER A 248 5.66 6.73 -6.46
C SER A 248 5.82 5.48 -7.32
N ALA A 249 6.45 4.43 -6.77
CA ALA A 249 6.55 3.13 -7.41
C ALA A 249 5.16 2.53 -7.66
N PHE A 250 4.29 2.51 -6.64
CA PHE A 250 2.91 2.04 -6.81
C PHE A 250 2.14 2.85 -7.87
N ARG A 251 2.19 4.20 -7.82
CA ARG A 251 1.53 5.06 -8.82
C ARG A 251 2.02 4.75 -10.23
N HIS A 252 3.32 4.54 -10.39
CA HIS A 252 3.92 4.21 -11.67
C HIS A 252 3.43 2.87 -12.22
N LYS A 253 3.47 1.82 -11.39
CA LYS A 253 3.00 0.47 -11.77
C LYS A 253 1.51 0.48 -12.10
N ASP A 254 0.70 1.14 -11.28
CA ASP A 254 -0.75 1.21 -11.49
C ASP A 254 -1.12 2.02 -12.75
N MET A 255 -0.42 3.13 -13.00
CA MET A 255 -0.57 3.91 -14.24
C MET A 255 -0.16 3.10 -15.47
N MET A 256 1.00 2.43 -15.44
CA MET A 256 1.47 1.57 -16.53
C MET A 256 0.44 0.49 -16.85
N ALA A 257 0.02 -0.28 -15.85
CA ALA A 257 -0.95 -1.35 -16.02
C ALA A 257 -2.29 -0.87 -16.56
N THR A 258 -2.77 0.29 -16.11
CA THR A 258 -4.05 0.86 -16.57
C THR A 258 -3.96 1.30 -18.04
N ILE A 259 -2.86 1.93 -18.45
CA ILE A 259 -2.65 2.33 -19.85
C ILE A 259 -2.39 1.08 -20.73
N GLN A 260 -1.70 0.05 -20.20
CA GLN A 260 -1.53 -1.24 -20.87
C GLN A 260 -2.88 -1.87 -21.16
N MET A 261 -3.75 -1.95 -20.15
CA MET A 261 -5.12 -2.45 -20.29
C MET A 261 -5.91 -1.66 -21.34
N GLN A 262 -5.93 -0.34 -21.24
CA GLN A 262 -6.67 0.52 -22.17
C GLN A 262 -6.18 0.35 -23.61
N SER A 263 -4.85 0.40 -23.83
CA SER A 263 -4.26 0.30 -25.16
C SER A 263 -4.40 -1.10 -25.75
N TYR A 264 -4.31 -2.14 -24.92
CA TYR A 264 -4.45 -3.52 -25.36
C TYR A 264 -5.89 -3.80 -25.84
N VAL A 265 -6.90 -3.31 -25.11
CA VAL A 265 -8.31 -3.37 -25.57
C VAL A 265 -8.47 -2.72 -26.94
N GLN A 266 -7.85 -1.55 -27.16
CA GLN A 266 -7.92 -0.88 -28.45
C GLN A 266 -7.28 -1.69 -29.58
N VAL A 267 -6.12 -2.30 -29.32
CA VAL A 267 -5.43 -3.13 -30.32
C VAL A 267 -6.20 -4.41 -30.61
N LEU A 268 -6.69 -5.13 -29.60
CA LEU A 268 -7.52 -6.32 -29.78
C LEU A 268 -8.78 -6.02 -30.59
N ASN A 269 -9.46 -4.90 -30.29
CA ASN A 269 -10.63 -4.47 -31.03
C ASN A 269 -10.33 -4.21 -32.52
N SER A 270 -9.11 -3.77 -32.85
CA SER A 270 -8.69 -3.61 -34.26
C SER A 270 -8.58 -4.94 -35.02
N TYR A 271 -8.45 -6.05 -34.29
CA TYR A 271 -8.50 -7.43 -34.81
C TYR A 271 -9.84 -8.12 -34.54
N HIS A 272 -10.88 -7.35 -34.18
CA HIS A 272 -12.22 -7.85 -33.85
C HIS A 272 -12.26 -8.83 -32.65
N VAL A 273 -11.27 -8.73 -31.75
CA VAL A 273 -11.25 -9.47 -30.49
C VAL A 273 -11.67 -8.54 -29.36
N ARG A 274 -12.73 -8.90 -28.64
CA ARG A 274 -13.20 -8.16 -27.46
C ARG A 274 -12.70 -8.85 -26.21
N ILE A 275 -12.16 -8.09 -25.26
CA ILE A 275 -11.71 -8.68 -24.00
C ILE A 275 -12.88 -9.23 -23.17
N GLU A 276 -14.06 -8.62 -23.31
CA GLU A 276 -15.30 -9.10 -22.71
C GLU A 276 -15.62 -10.54 -23.13
N ASP A 277 -15.45 -10.85 -24.43
CA ASP A 277 -15.69 -12.20 -24.96
C ASP A 277 -14.62 -13.18 -24.44
N MET A 278 -13.37 -12.73 -24.29
CA MET A 278 -12.30 -13.53 -23.67
C MET A 278 -12.61 -13.86 -22.20
N ILE A 279 -13.20 -12.92 -21.47
CA ILE A 279 -13.60 -13.10 -20.06
C ILE A 279 -14.73 -14.13 -19.97
N GLU A 280 -15.78 -13.99 -20.78
CA GLU A 280 -16.88 -14.97 -20.81
C GLU A 280 -16.38 -16.36 -21.17
N TRP A 281 -15.54 -16.47 -22.20
CA TRP A 281 -14.94 -17.72 -22.63
C TRP A 281 -14.11 -18.39 -21.53
N PHE A 282 -13.31 -17.62 -20.78
CA PHE A 282 -12.49 -18.18 -19.71
C PHE A 282 -13.35 -18.92 -18.68
N PHE A 283 -14.41 -18.26 -18.19
CA PHE A 283 -15.26 -18.82 -17.15
C PHE A 283 -16.21 -19.91 -17.67
N MET A 284 -16.82 -19.68 -18.83
CA MET A 284 -17.90 -20.56 -19.32
C MET A 284 -17.39 -21.76 -20.12
N GLU A 285 -16.21 -21.66 -20.75
CA GLU A 285 -15.67 -22.71 -21.60
C GLU A 285 -14.34 -23.28 -21.09
N TYR A 286 -13.32 -22.44 -20.91
CA TYR A 286 -11.97 -22.89 -20.60
C TYR A 286 -11.90 -23.65 -19.27
N LEU A 287 -12.45 -23.08 -18.19
CA LEU A 287 -12.46 -23.74 -16.88
C LEU A 287 -13.15 -25.12 -16.91
N SER A 288 -14.22 -25.23 -17.70
CA SER A 288 -14.97 -26.48 -17.86
C SER A 288 -14.17 -27.51 -18.68
N LYS A 289 -13.59 -27.10 -19.81
CA LYS A 289 -12.83 -27.99 -20.71
C LYS A 289 -11.51 -28.46 -20.10
N GLU A 290 -10.74 -27.57 -19.49
CA GLU A 290 -9.40 -27.86 -19.00
C GLU A 290 -9.39 -28.43 -17.58
N PHE A 291 -10.32 -27.99 -16.72
CA PHE A 291 -10.31 -28.35 -15.30
C PHE A 291 -11.58 -29.06 -14.81
N GLY A 292 -12.59 -29.23 -15.68
CA GLY A 292 -13.87 -29.82 -15.30
C GLY A 292 -14.71 -28.93 -14.38
N ILE A 293 -14.42 -27.62 -14.30
CA ILE A 293 -15.15 -26.68 -13.47
C ILE A 293 -16.26 -26.04 -14.31
N SER A 294 -17.45 -26.61 -14.24
CA SER A 294 -18.60 -26.21 -15.06
C SER A 294 -19.57 -25.29 -14.31
N ASN A 295 -20.58 -24.79 -15.03
CA ASN A 295 -21.69 -23.98 -14.52
C ASN A 295 -21.33 -22.57 -14.02
N PHE A 296 -20.18 -22.01 -14.38
CA PHE A 296 -20.02 -20.56 -14.33
C PHE A 296 -20.96 -19.89 -15.34
N ILE A 297 -21.56 -18.78 -14.93
CA ILE A 297 -22.31 -17.88 -15.80
C ILE A 297 -21.77 -16.48 -15.54
N VAL A 298 -21.23 -15.88 -16.60
CA VAL A 298 -20.70 -14.51 -16.62
C VAL A 298 -21.30 -13.80 -17.83
N LYS A 299 -21.69 -12.53 -17.66
CA LYS A 299 -22.28 -11.73 -18.74
C LYS A 299 -21.64 -10.36 -18.80
N MET A 300 -20.70 -10.19 -19.70
CA MET A 300 -19.98 -8.94 -19.86
C MET A 300 -20.78 -7.91 -20.67
N PRO A 301 -20.47 -6.61 -20.53
CA PRO A 301 -21.13 -5.56 -21.32
C PRO A 301 -20.96 -5.77 -22.83
N THR A 302 -21.93 -5.28 -23.61
CA THR A 302 -21.87 -5.37 -25.08
C THR A 302 -21.16 -4.16 -25.68
N ASP A 303 -20.78 -4.25 -26.96
CA ASP A 303 -20.17 -3.11 -27.69
C ASP A 303 -21.07 -1.90 -27.83
N ALA A 304 -22.40 -2.10 -27.75
CA ALA A 304 -23.36 -1.01 -27.84
C ALA A 304 -23.44 -0.18 -26.54
N SER A 305 -22.89 -0.69 -25.42
CA SER A 305 -22.92 0.01 -24.13
C SER A 305 -21.94 1.19 -24.13
N SER A 306 -22.39 2.32 -23.58
CA SER A 306 -21.52 3.43 -23.24
C SER A 306 -20.52 3.04 -22.14
N GLU A 307 -19.37 3.72 -22.04
CA GLU A 307 -18.36 3.45 -21.00
C GLU A 307 -18.94 3.54 -19.58
N PHE A 308 -19.90 4.45 -19.37
CA PHE A 308 -20.65 4.55 -18.12
C PHE A 308 -21.49 3.30 -17.82
N GLU A 309 -22.23 2.79 -18.81
CA GLU A 309 -23.03 1.57 -18.66
C GLU A 309 -22.14 0.35 -18.44
N LYS A 310 -21.01 0.27 -19.15
CA LYS A 310 -20.01 -0.79 -18.95
C LYS A 310 -19.49 -0.81 -17.52
N CYS A 311 -19.13 0.36 -16.96
CA CYS A 311 -18.71 0.50 -15.56
C CYS A 311 -19.78 0.01 -14.56
N ARG A 312 -21.06 0.26 -14.83
CA ARG A 312 -22.15 -0.20 -13.96
C ARG A 312 -22.42 -1.69 -14.08
N ALA A 313 -22.30 -2.25 -15.28
CA ALA A 313 -22.61 -3.64 -15.56
C ALA A 313 -21.51 -4.61 -15.08
N ILE A 314 -20.23 -4.20 -15.14
CA ILE A 314 -19.10 -5.07 -14.76
C ILE A 314 -18.99 -5.32 -13.26
N LEU A 315 -19.41 -4.37 -12.41
CA LEU A 315 -19.30 -4.46 -10.95
C LEU A 315 -20.09 -5.64 -10.35
N PRO A 316 -21.40 -5.81 -10.66
CA PRO A 316 -22.14 -7.00 -10.23
C PRO A 316 -21.54 -8.31 -10.72
N GLU A 317 -20.93 -8.34 -11.90
CA GLU A 317 -20.32 -9.56 -12.44
C GLU A 317 -19.03 -9.94 -11.70
N ILE A 318 -18.22 -8.97 -11.26
CA ILE A 318 -17.08 -9.23 -10.35
C ILE A 318 -17.55 -9.93 -9.08
N ASP A 319 -18.61 -9.40 -8.42
CA ASP A 319 -19.18 -10.01 -7.23
C ASP A 319 -19.69 -11.43 -7.51
N ARG A 320 -20.40 -11.60 -8.63
CA ARG A 320 -20.97 -12.87 -9.05
C ARG A 320 -19.91 -13.92 -9.32
N ILE A 321 -18.81 -13.57 -9.99
CA ILE A 321 -17.67 -14.46 -10.25
C ILE A 321 -17.11 -15.00 -8.93
N LEU A 322 -16.84 -14.12 -7.97
CA LEU A 322 -16.26 -14.53 -6.67
C LEU A 322 -17.23 -15.39 -5.85
N LYS A 323 -18.53 -15.10 -5.89
CA LYS A 323 -19.55 -15.95 -5.25
C LYS A 323 -19.63 -17.34 -5.87
N GLN A 324 -19.65 -17.42 -7.20
CA GLN A 324 -19.65 -18.70 -7.93
C GLN A 324 -18.38 -19.51 -7.60
N TYR A 325 -17.22 -18.85 -7.55
CA TYR A 325 -15.98 -19.50 -7.15
C TYR A 325 -16.04 -20.03 -5.71
N ASN A 326 -16.55 -19.26 -4.74
CA ASN A 326 -16.69 -19.72 -3.36
C ASN A 326 -17.63 -20.93 -3.25
N LEU A 327 -18.77 -20.94 -3.95
CA LEU A 327 -19.66 -22.11 -3.99
C LEU A 327 -18.93 -23.34 -4.54
N TYR A 328 -18.14 -23.18 -5.60
CA TYR A 328 -17.33 -24.27 -6.12
C TYR A 328 -16.32 -24.80 -5.09
N LEU A 329 -15.73 -23.94 -4.25
CA LEU A 329 -14.83 -24.38 -3.19
C LEU A 329 -15.56 -25.15 -2.08
N GLU A 330 -16.74 -24.70 -1.70
CA GLU A 330 -17.54 -25.26 -0.61
C GLU A 330 -18.17 -26.60 -1.00
N ASP A 331 -18.83 -26.65 -2.16
CA ASP A 331 -19.68 -27.76 -2.57
C ASP A 331 -19.07 -28.64 -3.68
N GLY A 332 -17.93 -28.21 -4.26
CA GLY A 332 -17.31 -28.86 -5.41
C GLY A 332 -18.06 -28.62 -6.73
N MET A 333 -19.15 -27.85 -6.71
CA MET A 333 -19.96 -27.49 -7.86
C MET A 333 -20.57 -26.10 -7.70
N ILE A 334 -21.00 -25.50 -8.82
CA ILE A 334 -21.67 -24.20 -8.81
C ILE A 334 -23.17 -24.43 -8.94
N ASP A 335 -23.89 -24.27 -7.83
CA ASP A 335 -25.35 -24.29 -7.79
C ASP A 335 -25.91 -22.88 -8.04
N GLN A 336 -26.54 -22.69 -9.20
CA GLN A 336 -27.11 -21.42 -9.62
C GLN A 336 -28.39 -21.06 -8.87
N GLU A 337 -29.13 -22.02 -8.33
CA GLU A 337 -30.31 -21.76 -7.51
C GLU A 337 -29.89 -21.28 -6.12
N LEU A 338 -28.86 -21.91 -5.54
CA LEU A 338 -28.28 -21.48 -4.27
C LEU A 338 -27.69 -20.06 -4.36
N LEU A 339 -27.03 -19.74 -5.46
CA LEU A 339 -26.50 -18.40 -5.71
C LEU A 339 -27.60 -17.32 -5.70
N GLN A 340 -28.79 -17.62 -6.22
CA GLN A 340 -29.91 -16.67 -6.30
C GLN A 340 -30.53 -16.35 -4.95
N VAL A 341 -30.52 -17.30 -4.01
CA VAL A 341 -31.03 -17.08 -2.64
C VAL A 341 -29.96 -16.51 -1.69
N SER A 342 -28.69 -16.54 -2.10
CA SER A 342 -27.57 -16.03 -1.31
C SER A 342 -27.51 -14.49 -1.33
N SER A 343 -27.76 -13.89 -0.16
CA SER A 343 -27.69 -12.44 0.06
C SER A 343 -26.33 -11.98 0.60
N SER A 344 -25.37 -12.88 0.80
CA SER A 344 -24.09 -12.53 1.41
C SER A 344 -23.26 -11.62 0.50
N HIS A 345 -22.60 -10.64 1.11
CA HIS A 345 -21.60 -9.83 0.45
C HIS A 345 -20.26 -10.55 0.54
N THR A 346 -19.53 -10.65 -0.57
CA THR A 346 -18.21 -11.31 -0.59
C THR A 346 -17.13 -10.24 -0.47
N PHE A 347 -16.41 -10.25 0.65
CA PHE A 347 -15.20 -9.44 0.80
C PHE A 347 -14.00 -10.18 0.22
N PHE A 348 -13.03 -9.46 -0.34
CA PHE A 348 -11.81 -10.06 -0.93
C PHE A 348 -11.02 -10.89 0.10
N LYS A 349 -10.97 -10.42 1.36
CA LYS A 349 -10.36 -11.16 2.48
C LYS A 349 -11.03 -12.49 2.82
N ASP A 350 -12.29 -12.66 2.43
CA ASP A 350 -13.09 -13.84 2.71
C ASP A 350 -13.06 -14.84 1.56
N CYS A 351 -12.44 -14.50 0.42
CA CYS A 351 -12.21 -15.43 -0.69
C CYS A 351 -11.15 -16.46 -0.30
N ASN A 352 -11.61 -17.68 0.00
CA ASN A 352 -10.76 -18.78 0.42
C ASN A 352 -10.01 -19.41 -0.76
N SER A 353 -9.01 -20.24 -0.44
CA SER A 353 -8.36 -21.13 -1.39
C SER A 353 -8.57 -22.58 -0.94
N CYS A 354 -8.75 -23.50 -1.88
CA CYS A 354 -8.74 -24.94 -1.61
C CYS A 354 -7.33 -25.52 -1.53
N ILE A 355 -6.30 -24.71 -1.76
CA ILE A 355 -4.91 -25.12 -1.71
C ILE A 355 -4.37 -24.85 -0.30
N GLU A 356 -3.95 -25.91 0.37
CA GLU A 356 -3.26 -25.80 1.65
C GLU A 356 -1.88 -25.15 1.47
N LYS A 357 -1.47 -24.33 2.44
CA LYS A 357 -0.18 -23.64 2.44
C LYS A 357 0.03 -22.70 1.24
N LYS A 358 -1.02 -22.23 0.56
CA LYS A 358 -0.88 -21.46 -0.69
C LYS A 358 0.10 -20.30 -0.58
N TYR A 359 -0.08 -19.45 0.43
CA TYR A 359 0.80 -18.31 0.68
C TYR A 359 1.52 -18.43 2.01
N VAL A 360 2.76 -17.96 2.03
CA VAL A 360 3.64 -17.93 3.20
C VAL A 360 3.92 -16.48 3.58
N TYR A 361 3.91 -16.18 4.87
CA TYR A 361 4.14 -14.86 5.45
C TYR A 361 5.13 -14.95 6.62
N PRO A 362 5.81 -13.84 6.97
CA PRO A 362 6.73 -13.83 8.09
C PRO A 362 6.01 -13.72 9.43
N VAL A 363 6.52 -14.44 10.43
CA VAL A 363 6.21 -14.20 11.84
C VAL A 363 7.12 -13.07 12.33
N GLN A 364 6.53 -12.04 12.94
CA GLN A 364 7.28 -10.92 13.50
C GLN A 364 8.28 -11.40 14.58
N GLY A 365 9.42 -10.71 14.68
CA GLY A 365 10.50 -11.04 15.60
C GLY A 365 11.80 -11.38 14.86
N ILE A 366 12.16 -12.65 14.80
CA ILE A 366 13.44 -13.10 14.21
C ILE A 366 13.54 -12.65 12.75
N PHE A 367 12.47 -12.81 11.97
CA PHE A 367 12.44 -12.38 10.58
C PHE A 367 12.72 -10.87 10.43
N ASP A 368 12.11 -10.03 11.26
CA ASP A 368 12.24 -8.57 11.14
C ASP A 368 13.69 -8.13 11.37
N ILE A 369 14.35 -8.70 12.38
CA ILE A 369 15.75 -8.40 12.69
C ILE A 369 16.66 -8.94 11.57
N ALA A 370 16.48 -10.20 11.19
CA ALA A 370 17.29 -10.84 10.16
C ALA A 370 17.19 -10.10 8.82
N SER A 371 15.97 -9.85 8.35
CA SER A 371 15.73 -9.19 7.07
C SER A 371 16.22 -7.74 7.07
N ASN A 372 16.05 -7.01 8.18
CA ASN A 372 16.61 -5.66 8.31
C ASN A 372 18.14 -5.67 8.22
N LEU A 373 18.82 -6.52 8.99
CA LEU A 373 20.29 -6.58 8.99
C LEU A 373 20.85 -7.03 7.63
N LEU A 374 20.20 -8.00 6.97
CA LEU A 374 20.69 -8.57 5.71
C LEU A 374 20.40 -7.68 4.50
N PHE A 375 19.21 -7.10 4.40
CA PHE A 375 18.69 -6.54 3.15
C PHE A 375 18.35 -5.04 3.22
N SER A 376 18.26 -4.45 4.41
CA SER A 376 18.03 -3.01 4.52
C SER A 376 19.31 -2.23 4.29
N ASP A 377 19.20 -1.23 3.43
CA ASP A 377 20.16 -0.15 3.21
C ASP A 377 20.39 0.74 4.44
N GLN A 378 19.48 0.67 5.42
CA GLN A 378 19.58 1.40 6.69
C GLN A 378 20.26 0.60 7.80
N SER A 379 20.68 -0.65 7.55
CA SER A 379 21.31 -1.52 8.56
C SER A 379 22.73 -1.09 8.95
N THR A 380 23.42 -0.37 8.08
CA THR A 380 24.81 0.14 8.20
C THR A 380 25.91 -0.90 8.46
N ILE A 381 25.58 -2.17 8.66
CA ILE A 381 26.55 -3.25 8.93
C ILE A 381 27.35 -3.69 7.69
N PHE A 382 27.04 -3.14 6.52
CA PHE A 382 27.72 -3.42 5.25
C PHE A 382 28.75 -2.36 4.85
N TYR A 383 28.84 -1.26 5.58
CA TYR A 383 29.79 -0.19 5.28
C TYR A 383 31.20 -0.57 5.74
N LEU A 384 32.14 -0.57 4.78
CA LEU A 384 33.57 -0.72 5.03
C LEU A 384 34.32 0.43 4.33
N PRO A 385 35.06 1.29 5.06
CA PRO A 385 35.74 2.45 4.47
C PRO A 385 36.63 2.12 3.27
N ARG A 386 37.27 0.93 3.29
CA ARG A 386 38.16 0.47 2.21
C ARG A 386 37.45 0.13 0.89
N LEU A 387 36.14 -0.09 0.92
CA LEU A 387 35.34 -0.49 -0.24
C LEU A 387 34.46 0.66 -0.78
N GLY A 388 34.33 1.76 -0.03
CA GLY A 388 33.46 2.88 -0.39
C GLY A 388 31.97 2.48 -0.44
N GLU A 389 31.18 3.23 -1.20
CA GLU A 389 29.73 3.03 -1.39
C GLU A 389 29.45 2.08 -2.56
N LYS A 390 30.03 0.87 -2.52
CA LYS A 390 29.89 -0.13 -3.59
C LYS A 390 28.65 -1.02 -3.43
N TYR A 391 28.14 -1.16 -2.21
CA TYR A 391 27.08 -2.10 -1.85
C TYR A 391 25.96 -1.39 -1.10
N ASP A 392 24.74 -1.81 -1.35
CA ASP A 392 23.53 -1.22 -0.74
C ASP A 392 23.08 -1.98 0.51
N ASN A 393 23.58 -3.19 0.75
CA ASN A 393 23.23 -3.99 1.92
C ASN A 393 24.26 -5.09 2.23
N PHE A 394 24.08 -5.75 3.38
CA PHE A 394 25.01 -6.77 3.87
C PHE A 394 24.99 -8.03 3.02
N TYR A 395 23.83 -8.37 2.46
CA TYR A 395 23.70 -9.48 1.53
C TYR A 395 24.60 -9.30 0.30
N GLN A 396 24.55 -8.13 -0.34
CA GLN A 396 25.39 -7.81 -1.49
C GLN A 396 26.88 -7.80 -1.12
N LEU A 397 27.25 -7.25 0.05
CA LEU A 397 28.64 -7.27 0.52
C LEU A 397 29.19 -8.70 0.62
N LEU A 398 28.51 -9.58 1.36
CA LEU A 398 28.98 -10.96 1.56
C LEU A 398 28.92 -11.81 0.29
N SER A 399 28.03 -11.48 -0.65
CA SER A 399 27.93 -12.19 -1.93
C SER A 399 29.08 -11.86 -2.88
N ASN A 400 29.73 -10.70 -2.71
CA ASN A 400 30.71 -10.18 -3.67
C ASN A 400 32.13 -10.02 -3.08
N GLU A 401 32.29 -9.95 -1.76
CA GLU A 401 33.56 -9.67 -1.11
C GLU A 401 33.90 -10.72 -0.05
N ARG A 402 35.21 -10.91 0.17
CA ARG A 402 35.71 -11.71 1.29
C ARG A 402 36.06 -10.79 2.46
N VAL A 403 35.27 -10.85 3.51
CA VAL A 403 35.40 -10.01 4.69
C VAL A 403 35.49 -10.88 5.96
N LYS A 404 36.24 -10.40 6.95
CA LYS A 404 36.34 -11.05 8.27
C LYS A 404 35.62 -10.22 9.31
N LEU A 405 35.24 -10.80 10.45
CA LEU A 405 34.59 -10.07 11.53
C LEU A 405 35.44 -8.88 12.04
N ASN A 406 36.75 -9.05 12.07
CA ASN A 406 37.71 -8.01 12.46
C ASN A 406 37.84 -6.85 11.46
N ASP A 407 37.21 -6.93 10.27
CA ASP A 407 37.13 -5.81 9.34
C ASP A 407 36.09 -4.75 9.79
N PHE A 408 35.20 -5.11 10.72
CA PHE A 408 34.06 -4.30 11.14
C PHE A 408 34.32 -3.56 12.46
N GLN A 409 33.57 -2.47 12.68
CA GLN A 409 33.59 -1.72 13.94
C GLN A 409 32.76 -2.42 15.01
N GLU A 410 33.02 -2.14 16.30
CA GLU A 410 32.36 -2.82 17.44
C GLU A 410 30.82 -2.79 17.38
N TYR A 411 30.23 -1.64 17.00
CA TYR A 411 28.78 -1.52 16.86
C TYR A 411 28.20 -2.39 15.72
N GLN A 412 28.99 -2.67 14.67
CA GLN A 412 28.61 -3.56 13.56
C GLN A 412 28.80 -5.02 13.98
N ILE A 413 29.90 -5.34 14.68
CA ILE A 413 30.21 -6.68 15.17
C ILE A 413 29.05 -7.26 15.98
N ASN A 414 28.51 -6.52 16.95
CA ASN A 414 27.39 -6.99 17.77
C ASN A 414 26.16 -7.41 16.94
N ARG A 415 25.90 -6.72 15.82
CA ARG A 415 24.80 -7.03 14.90
C ARG A 415 25.12 -8.24 14.01
N ILE A 416 26.37 -8.39 13.58
CA ILE A 416 26.84 -9.55 12.79
C ILE A 416 26.86 -10.80 13.68
N GLU A 417 27.29 -10.70 14.94
CA GLU A 417 27.23 -11.79 15.91
C GLU A 417 25.81 -12.28 16.15
N TRP A 418 24.81 -11.38 16.13
CA TRP A 418 23.41 -11.79 16.16
C TRP A 418 23.05 -12.70 14.97
N LEU A 419 23.51 -12.38 13.75
CA LEU A 419 23.30 -13.22 12.57
C LEU A 419 24.02 -14.58 12.70
N ILE A 420 25.21 -14.60 13.32
CA ILE A 420 25.96 -15.84 13.59
C ILE A 420 25.24 -16.72 14.61
N ASN A 421 24.79 -16.13 15.72
CA ASN A 421 24.07 -16.84 16.78
C ASN A 421 22.73 -17.42 16.29
N ASN A 422 22.11 -16.79 15.29
CA ASN A 422 20.89 -17.28 14.64
C ASN A 422 21.16 -18.15 13.40
N GLN A 423 22.40 -18.60 13.19
CA GLN A 423 22.81 -19.53 12.13
C GLN A 423 22.49 -19.04 10.70
N LEU A 424 22.47 -17.72 10.48
CA LEU A 424 22.27 -17.11 9.16
C LEU A 424 23.61 -16.85 8.46
N VAL A 425 24.62 -16.51 9.26
CA VAL A 425 26.00 -16.26 8.84
C VAL A 425 26.93 -17.15 9.68
N GLU A 426 28.07 -17.52 9.13
CA GLU A 426 29.11 -18.24 9.85
C GLU A 426 30.50 -17.80 9.37
N GLU A 427 31.52 -18.08 10.20
CA GLU A 427 32.92 -17.95 9.79
C GLU A 427 33.41 -19.27 9.18
N ASP A 428 34.01 -19.18 7.99
CA ASP A 428 34.67 -20.31 7.36
C ASP A 428 35.99 -20.68 8.06
N LYS A 429 36.65 -21.75 7.59
CA LYS A 429 37.92 -22.23 8.17
C LYS A 429 39.06 -21.20 8.11
N ASN A 430 38.96 -20.18 7.27
CA ASN A 430 39.93 -19.11 7.10
C ASN A 430 39.52 -17.81 7.84
N GLY A 431 38.38 -17.83 8.54
CA GLY A 431 37.80 -16.71 9.26
C GLY A 431 37.05 -15.71 8.37
N TYR A 432 36.63 -16.10 7.17
CA TYR A 432 35.78 -15.26 6.31
C TYR A 432 34.31 -15.51 6.59
N LEU A 433 33.52 -14.43 6.64
CA LEU A 433 32.08 -14.51 6.80
C LEU A 433 31.42 -15.06 5.53
N ARG A 434 30.48 -16.00 5.69
CA ARG A 434 29.65 -16.55 4.62
C ARG A 434 28.25 -16.89 5.12
N PHE A 435 27.29 -17.04 4.20
CA PHE A 435 25.96 -17.54 4.57
C PHE A 435 25.99 -19.02 4.91
N THR A 436 25.37 -19.38 6.04
CA THR A 436 25.27 -20.76 6.51
C THR A 436 24.43 -21.61 5.56
N ASN A 437 23.29 -21.07 5.12
CA ASN A 437 22.38 -21.72 4.17
C ASN A 437 21.89 -20.71 3.10
N PRO A 438 22.48 -20.71 1.89
CA PRO A 438 22.08 -19.80 0.82
C PRO A 438 20.61 -19.91 0.41
N VAL A 439 20.00 -21.10 0.54
CA VAL A 439 18.59 -21.32 0.21
C VAL A 439 17.70 -20.58 1.19
N ARG A 440 17.99 -20.69 2.48
CA ARG A 440 17.31 -19.95 3.55
C ARG A 440 17.42 -18.44 3.34
N ILE A 441 18.63 -17.95 3.07
CA ILE A 441 18.85 -16.51 2.85
C ILE A 441 18.06 -16.01 1.63
N ASN A 442 18.01 -16.78 0.54
CA ASN A 442 17.21 -16.43 -0.63
C ASN A 442 15.71 -16.39 -0.32
N LEU A 443 15.19 -17.29 0.51
CA LEU A 443 13.78 -17.26 0.94
C LEU A 443 13.46 -16.04 1.81
N ILE A 444 14.35 -15.69 2.75
CA ILE A 444 14.17 -14.47 3.56
C ILE A 444 14.27 -13.23 2.66
N ALA A 445 15.15 -13.23 1.65
CA ALA A 445 15.25 -12.15 0.67
C ALA A 445 13.96 -12.01 -0.17
N ASP A 446 13.46 -13.12 -0.73
CA ASP A 446 12.21 -13.12 -1.50
C ASP A 446 11.03 -12.63 -0.65
N MET A 447 10.94 -13.08 0.61
CA MET A 447 9.95 -12.61 1.57
C MET A 447 10.10 -11.12 1.88
N TYR A 448 11.32 -10.61 2.05
CA TYR A 448 11.56 -9.19 2.35
C TYR A 448 11.19 -8.27 1.19
N TYR A 449 11.52 -8.67 -0.04
CA TYR A 449 11.28 -7.83 -1.21
C TYR A 449 9.86 -7.95 -1.79
N ASN A 450 9.18 -9.08 -1.58
CA ASN A 450 7.85 -9.33 -2.15
C ASN A 450 6.74 -9.44 -1.09
N GLU A 451 7.09 -9.43 0.20
CA GLU A 451 6.20 -9.52 1.38
C GLU A 451 5.36 -10.81 1.51
N VAL A 452 5.40 -11.69 0.51
CA VAL A 452 4.69 -12.97 0.45
C VAL A 452 5.39 -13.94 -0.49
N ILE A 453 5.34 -15.23 -0.20
CA ILE A 453 5.82 -16.31 -1.09
C ILE A 453 4.63 -17.18 -1.51
N SER A 454 4.58 -17.56 -2.80
CA SER A 454 3.64 -18.57 -3.29
C SER A 454 4.28 -19.96 -3.16
N TYR A 455 3.81 -20.74 -2.18
CA TYR A 455 4.45 -22.00 -1.79
C TYR A 455 4.53 -23.01 -2.93
N TRP A 456 3.42 -23.21 -3.65
CA TRP A 456 3.34 -24.23 -4.69
C TRP A 456 4.01 -23.84 -6.00
N ASN A 457 4.23 -22.55 -6.21
CA ASN A 457 5.00 -22.04 -7.35
C ASN A 457 6.52 -22.04 -7.06
N CYS A 458 6.93 -22.45 -5.84
CA CYS A 458 8.33 -22.69 -5.50
C CYS A 458 8.77 -24.12 -5.89
N THR A 459 10.06 -24.25 -6.22
CA THR A 459 10.68 -25.56 -6.46
C THR A 459 10.60 -26.46 -5.20
N PRO A 460 10.63 -27.81 -5.33
CA PRO A 460 10.62 -28.70 -4.17
C PRO A 460 11.69 -28.37 -3.12
N LYS A 461 12.91 -28.04 -3.56
CA LYS A 461 14.02 -27.65 -2.68
C LYS A 461 13.72 -26.41 -1.83
N LEU A 462 13.01 -25.43 -2.39
CA LEU A 462 12.59 -24.23 -1.66
C LEU A 462 11.47 -24.57 -0.68
N ARG A 463 10.51 -25.40 -1.09
CA ARG A 463 9.41 -25.86 -0.23
C ARG A 463 9.89 -26.59 1.02
N ASP A 464 10.89 -27.46 0.89
CA ASP A 464 11.48 -28.17 2.02
C ASP A 464 12.06 -27.18 3.06
N GLU A 465 12.78 -26.14 2.62
CA GLU A 465 13.31 -25.12 3.53
C GLU A 465 12.22 -24.21 4.10
N ILE A 466 11.16 -23.91 3.33
CA ILE A 466 9.99 -23.18 3.84
C ILE A 466 9.34 -23.98 4.98
N ASP A 467 9.16 -25.29 4.83
CA ASP A 467 8.59 -26.15 5.87
C ASP A 467 9.45 -26.17 7.14
N ILE A 468 10.79 -26.13 7.01
CA ILE A 468 11.70 -25.96 8.15
C ILE A 468 11.45 -24.60 8.83
N LEU A 469 11.38 -23.51 8.07
CA LEU A 469 11.16 -22.16 8.62
C LEU A 469 9.77 -22.00 9.27
N ILE A 470 8.77 -22.74 8.81
CA ILE A 470 7.46 -22.83 9.46
C ILE A 470 7.59 -23.56 10.81
N ASN A 471 8.30 -24.69 10.86
CA ASN A 471 8.53 -25.43 12.10
C ASN A 471 9.37 -24.63 13.12
N GLU A 472 10.26 -23.77 12.66
CA GLU A 472 11.03 -22.83 13.48
C GLU A 472 10.23 -21.58 13.90
N ASN A 473 8.95 -21.47 13.50
CA ASN A 473 8.07 -20.33 13.76
C ASN A 473 8.63 -19.00 13.22
N VAL A 474 9.39 -19.06 12.12
CA VAL A 474 9.85 -17.88 11.37
C VAL A 474 8.81 -17.49 10.33
N PHE A 475 8.15 -18.48 9.73
CA PHE A 475 7.10 -18.30 8.74
C PHE A 475 5.78 -18.95 9.18
N PHE A 476 4.67 -18.46 8.62
CA PHE A 476 3.35 -19.09 8.75
C PHE A 476 2.62 -19.07 7.41
N THR A 477 1.61 -19.91 7.26
CA THR A 477 0.88 -20.07 5.99
C THR A 477 -0.57 -19.61 6.06
N VAL A 478 -1.12 -19.21 4.91
CA VAL A 478 -2.51 -18.78 4.75
C VAL A 478 -3.11 -19.39 3.48
N ASN A 479 -4.36 -19.85 3.58
CA ASN A 479 -5.12 -20.49 2.50
C ASN A 479 -6.21 -19.54 1.98
N LYS A 480 -5.80 -18.51 1.24
CA LYS A 480 -6.70 -17.50 0.64
C LYS A 480 -6.44 -17.41 -0.86
N LEU A 481 -7.46 -17.03 -1.65
CA LEU A 481 -7.30 -16.86 -3.09
C LEU A 481 -6.28 -15.75 -3.40
N PHE A 482 -6.46 -14.62 -2.71
CA PHE A 482 -5.64 -13.41 -2.85
C PHE A 482 -4.67 -13.25 -1.69
N THR A 483 -3.47 -12.73 -1.97
CA THR A 483 -2.52 -12.29 -0.93
C THR A 483 -3.07 -11.08 -0.16
N LYS A 484 -2.50 -10.74 1.00
CA LYS A 484 -2.92 -9.53 1.76
C LYS A 484 -2.79 -8.26 0.92
N ASN A 485 -1.68 -8.15 0.18
CA ASN A 485 -1.42 -6.98 -0.67
C ASN A 485 -2.37 -6.93 -1.88
N GLU A 486 -2.74 -8.09 -2.44
CA GLU A 486 -3.76 -8.17 -3.49
C GLU A 486 -5.15 -7.77 -2.96
N GLN A 487 -5.55 -8.23 -1.77
CA GLN A 487 -6.81 -7.81 -1.13
C GLN A 487 -6.85 -6.30 -0.93
N ASP A 488 -5.74 -5.72 -0.47
CA ASP A 488 -5.63 -4.28 -0.22
C ASP A 488 -5.66 -3.48 -1.50
N TYR A 489 -5.08 -4.02 -2.59
CA TYR A 489 -5.17 -3.46 -3.93
C TYR A 489 -6.62 -3.42 -4.44
N PHE A 490 -7.38 -4.51 -4.29
CA PHE A 490 -8.80 -4.53 -4.65
C PHE A 490 -9.62 -3.54 -3.81
N ASP A 491 -9.43 -3.52 -2.49
CA ASP A 491 -10.14 -2.60 -1.60
C ASP A 491 -9.80 -1.15 -1.93
N TYR A 492 -8.53 -0.81 -2.21
CA TYR A 492 -8.13 0.53 -2.61
C TYR A 492 -8.88 1.03 -3.85
N HIS A 493 -9.10 0.17 -4.85
CA HIS A 493 -9.83 0.56 -6.06
C HIS A 493 -11.34 0.57 -5.86
N LEU A 494 -11.90 -0.45 -5.19
CA LEU A 494 -13.33 -0.68 -5.17
C LEU A 494 -14.04 -0.15 -3.92
N ASN A 495 -13.44 -0.27 -2.74
CA ASN A 495 -14.15 -0.16 -1.46
C ASN A 495 -13.49 0.83 -0.48
N LYS A 496 -14.25 1.81 0.00
CA LYS A 496 -13.81 2.73 1.06
C LYS A 496 -13.86 2.19 2.49
N SER A 497 -14.19 0.92 2.67
CA SER A 497 -14.38 0.30 3.99
C SER A 497 -13.08 0.18 4.79
N LYS A 498 -11.97 -0.17 4.12
CA LYS A 498 -10.65 -0.31 4.73
C LYS A 498 -9.83 0.98 4.65
N PHE A 499 -9.81 1.60 3.46
CA PHE A 499 -8.99 2.77 3.19
C PHE A 499 -9.83 4.00 2.87
N SER A 500 -9.69 5.07 3.64
CA SER A 500 -10.48 6.29 3.43
C SER A 500 -10.02 7.14 2.25
N ASN A 501 -8.80 6.89 1.74
CA ASN A 501 -8.25 7.45 0.50
C ASN A 501 -8.42 6.52 -0.72
N SER A 502 -9.27 5.49 -0.64
CA SER A 502 -9.64 4.63 -1.78
C SER A 502 -10.28 5.42 -2.92
N LEU A 503 -10.25 4.88 -4.14
CA LEU A 503 -11.02 5.42 -5.27
C LEU A 503 -12.53 5.26 -5.11
N ASP A 504 -12.97 4.28 -4.29
CA ASP A 504 -14.38 4.03 -3.96
C ASP A 504 -15.26 3.83 -5.21
N LEU A 505 -14.70 3.16 -6.23
CA LEU A 505 -15.36 3.03 -7.53
C LEU A 505 -16.67 2.26 -7.43
N ARG A 506 -16.74 1.23 -6.58
CA ARG A 506 -17.95 0.43 -6.41
C ARG A 506 -19.12 1.29 -5.94
N ASN A 507 -18.94 2.02 -4.84
CA ASN A 507 -19.99 2.88 -4.31
C ASN A 507 -20.31 4.02 -5.29
N SER A 508 -19.30 4.57 -5.96
CA SER A 508 -19.50 5.66 -6.92
C SER A 508 -20.47 5.28 -8.04
N TYR A 509 -20.28 4.12 -8.67
CA TYR A 509 -21.13 3.68 -9.78
C TYR A 509 -22.46 3.03 -9.34
N LEU A 510 -22.50 2.39 -8.16
CA LEU A 510 -23.73 1.79 -7.61
C LEU A 510 -24.68 2.82 -6.99
N HIS A 511 -24.15 3.87 -6.35
CA HIS A 511 -24.93 4.86 -5.60
C HIS A 511 -25.06 6.23 -6.29
N GLY A 512 -24.53 6.39 -7.50
CA GLY A 512 -24.83 7.56 -8.32
C GLY A 512 -23.98 8.80 -8.02
N THR A 513 -22.83 8.65 -7.37
CA THR A 513 -21.95 9.78 -7.00
C THR A 513 -20.80 10.01 -8.00
N GLN A 514 -20.84 9.35 -9.16
CA GLN A 514 -19.86 9.51 -10.23
C GLN A 514 -19.92 10.90 -10.91
N THR A 515 -18.85 11.26 -11.61
CA THR A 515 -18.79 12.45 -12.47
C THR A 515 -19.53 12.21 -13.80
N ASN A 516 -19.72 13.26 -14.59
CA ASN A 516 -20.21 13.18 -15.98
C ASN A 516 -19.05 13.27 -16.99
N ASP A 517 -17.93 12.61 -16.70
CA ASP A 517 -16.69 12.69 -17.49
C ASP A 517 -16.44 11.35 -18.20
N ASP A 518 -16.66 11.33 -19.51
CA ASP A 518 -16.55 10.13 -20.35
C ASP A 518 -15.12 9.55 -20.39
N GLU A 519 -14.09 10.41 -20.35
CA GLU A 519 -12.70 9.94 -20.31
C GLU A 519 -12.40 9.27 -18.96
N LEU A 520 -12.94 9.82 -17.87
CA LEU A 520 -12.84 9.18 -16.56
C LEU A 520 -13.63 7.86 -16.51
N HIS A 521 -14.77 7.75 -17.19
CA HIS A 521 -15.49 6.47 -17.32
C HIS A 521 -14.66 5.43 -18.07
N ARG A 522 -14.01 5.81 -19.18
CA ARG A 522 -13.13 4.91 -19.94
C ARG A 522 -11.93 4.43 -19.11
N LEU A 523 -11.32 5.34 -18.34
CA LEU A 523 -10.22 4.99 -17.44
C LEU A 523 -10.69 4.02 -16.34
N ASN A 524 -11.83 4.30 -15.70
CA ASN A 524 -12.39 3.45 -14.67
C ASN A 524 -12.80 2.07 -15.21
N TYR A 525 -13.31 2.00 -16.44
CA TYR A 525 -13.60 0.71 -17.07
C TYR A 525 -12.33 -0.11 -17.30
N SER A 526 -11.24 0.54 -17.71
CA SER A 526 -9.92 -0.10 -17.81
C SER A 526 -9.43 -0.62 -16.45
N ILE A 527 -9.69 0.11 -15.36
CA ILE A 527 -9.41 -0.38 -13.99
C ILE A 527 -10.24 -1.64 -13.69
N PHE A 528 -11.54 -1.65 -13.98
CA PHE A 528 -12.37 -2.84 -13.73
C PHE A 528 -11.93 -4.06 -14.53
N LEU A 529 -11.58 -3.89 -15.81
CA LEU A 529 -11.03 -4.96 -16.64
C LEU A 529 -9.72 -5.50 -16.06
N LYS A 530 -8.80 -4.61 -15.65
CA LYS A 530 -7.55 -4.98 -14.95
C LYS A 530 -7.84 -5.82 -13.70
N LEU A 531 -8.84 -5.44 -12.90
CA LEU A 531 -9.24 -6.21 -11.71
C LEU A 531 -9.79 -7.60 -12.07
N ILE A 532 -10.57 -7.74 -13.16
CA ILE A 532 -11.03 -9.04 -13.65
C ILE A 532 -9.87 -9.90 -14.15
N VAL A 533 -8.93 -9.33 -14.90
CA VAL A 533 -7.71 -10.04 -15.33
C VAL A 533 -7.00 -10.64 -14.11
N ILE A 534 -6.91 -9.87 -13.02
CA ILE A 534 -6.29 -10.37 -11.80
C ILE A 534 -7.07 -11.57 -11.27
N ILE A 535 -8.38 -11.47 -11.12
CA ILE A 535 -9.23 -12.57 -10.66
C ILE A 535 -9.07 -13.83 -11.53
N ILE A 536 -9.07 -13.67 -12.85
CA ILE A 536 -8.90 -14.75 -13.84
C ILE A 536 -7.57 -15.47 -13.61
N VAL A 537 -6.46 -14.73 -13.55
CA VAL A 537 -5.13 -15.34 -13.35
C VAL A 537 -5.05 -16.04 -12.00
N LYS A 538 -5.60 -15.48 -10.92
CA LYS A 538 -5.58 -16.12 -9.59
C LYS A 538 -6.42 -17.40 -9.54
N ILE A 539 -7.57 -17.44 -10.22
CA ILE A 539 -8.41 -18.66 -10.32
C ILE A 539 -7.73 -19.70 -11.21
N ASN A 540 -7.08 -19.29 -12.31
CA ASN A 540 -6.34 -20.20 -13.16
C ASN A 540 -5.13 -20.82 -12.43
N ASP A 541 -4.34 -20.01 -11.72
CA ASP A 541 -3.23 -20.49 -10.87
C ASP A 541 -3.72 -21.52 -9.84
N GLU A 542 -4.86 -21.26 -9.20
CA GLU A 542 -5.51 -22.22 -8.30
C GLU A 542 -5.84 -23.55 -8.99
N ALA A 543 -6.48 -23.49 -10.17
CA ALA A 543 -6.88 -24.67 -10.92
C ALA A 543 -5.67 -25.48 -11.40
N CYS A 544 -4.62 -24.82 -11.88
CA CYS A 544 -3.35 -25.42 -12.29
C CYS A 544 -2.63 -26.12 -11.13
N ILE A 545 -2.48 -25.47 -9.98
CA ILE A 545 -1.83 -26.10 -8.82
C ILE A 545 -2.64 -27.31 -8.34
N ARG A 546 -3.98 -27.21 -8.34
CA ARG A 546 -4.85 -28.31 -7.92
C ARG A 546 -4.78 -29.50 -8.88
N SER A 547 -4.62 -29.29 -10.18
CA SER A 547 -4.52 -30.37 -11.16
C SER A 547 -3.17 -31.11 -11.07
N ILE A 548 -2.08 -30.40 -10.74
CA ILE A 548 -0.74 -31.00 -10.56
C ILE A 548 -0.65 -31.83 -9.26
N ASN A 549 -1.36 -31.42 -8.21
CA ASN A 549 -1.30 -32.05 -6.89
C ASN A 549 -2.34 -33.17 -6.66
N ARG A 550 -3.21 -33.45 -7.63
CA ARG A 550 -4.12 -34.61 -7.65
C ARG A 550 -3.44 -35.79 -8.33
#